data_AF-A0A1Y3N7W0-F1
#
_entry.id   AF-A0A1Y3N7W0-F1
#
_cell.length_a   1.000
_cell.length_b   1.000
_cell.length_c   1.000
_cell.angle_alpha   90.00
_cell.angle_beta   90.00
_cell.angle_gamma   90.00
#
_symmetry.space_group_name_H-M   'P 1'
#
loop_
_entity.id
_entity.type
_entity.pdbx_description
1 polymer ?
#
loop_
_entity_poly.entity_id
_entity_poly.type
_entity_poly.pdbx_seq_one_letter_code
_entity_poly.pdbx_strand_id
1 'polypeptide(L)'
;MNIELPVAINVRTNTESLYQQCLKLIEKIFPLEGFDVILFPDGDYSKISDPVKIIWDMCRLGSPLCLLYNLLQPAKQLEVKQGDNMTKAKASKRFVFLFIQACRTDLRIPEDELFNITDVFKEDTNLFVKVVNVLNILLKTIEDRGYYPKNIKPLPFNIPNSEDIESPKDNRAKLVAELLNSERSYVQDLERLHNYQIEAEAKILSKEDSITLFANLGELLDFQRKFLIHMESVLSVPTQEQRIGNLFSSMEEGFSVYQIFCANQDKAAKFALENCDALVPLTNIMEPKYELPSYLIKPVQRICKYPLLLNNEDI
;
A
#
# COMPACT_ATOMS: atom_id res chain seq x y z
N MET A 1 -40.74 12.34 7.94
CA MET A 1 -39.42 12.94 8.22
C MET A 1 -38.48 11.75 8.41
N ASN A 2 -37.91 11.25 7.31
CA ASN A 2 -37.08 10.05 7.33
C ASN A 2 -35.69 10.47 7.80
N ILE A 3 -35.33 10.04 9.01
CA ILE A 3 -33.98 10.17 9.53
C ILE A 3 -33.20 9.00 8.93
N GLU A 4 -32.50 9.25 7.83
CA GLU A 4 -31.47 8.34 7.35
C GLU A 4 -30.35 8.32 8.39
N LEU A 5 -30.21 7.18 9.06
CA LEU A 5 -29.06 6.88 9.91
C LEU A 5 -27.81 6.78 9.03
N PRO A 6 -26.65 7.31 9.46
CA PRO A 6 -25.42 7.18 8.72
C PRO A 6 -25.07 5.69 8.55
N VAL A 7 -24.87 5.28 7.30
CA VAL A 7 -24.35 3.97 6.94
C VAL A 7 -22.99 3.82 7.61
N ALA A 8 -22.87 2.86 8.53
CA ALA A 8 -21.59 2.48 9.11
C ALA A 8 -20.63 2.09 7.98
N ILE A 9 -19.59 2.89 7.79
CA ILE A 9 -18.50 2.57 6.88
C ILE A 9 -17.72 1.43 7.55
N ASN A 10 -18.03 0.20 7.16
CA ASN A 10 -17.14 -0.93 7.38
C ASN A 10 -15.79 -0.55 6.76
N VAL A 11 -14.80 -0.26 7.61
CA VAL A 11 -13.39 -0.17 7.22
C VAL A 11 -13.04 -1.54 6.64
N ARG A 12 -13.07 -1.63 5.31
CA ARG A 12 -12.70 -2.85 4.60
C ARG A 12 -11.21 -3.04 4.82
N THR A 13 -10.84 -4.02 5.64
CA THR A 13 -9.48 -4.57 5.64
C THR A 13 -9.26 -5.15 4.25
N ASN A 14 -8.57 -4.41 3.38
CA ASN A 14 -8.17 -4.94 2.09
C ASN A 14 -7.18 -6.07 2.39
N THR A 15 -7.54 -7.32 2.10
CA THR A 15 -6.69 -8.49 2.37
C THR A 15 -5.52 -8.61 1.38
N GLU A 16 -5.35 -7.61 0.52
CA GLU A 16 -4.40 -7.62 -0.59
C GLU A 16 -3.21 -6.72 -0.27
N SER A 17 -2.00 -7.22 -0.54
CA SER A 17 -0.79 -6.42 -0.41
C SER A 17 -0.78 -5.26 -1.40
N LEU A 18 0.04 -4.24 -1.13
CA LEU A 18 0.22 -3.11 -2.04
C LEU A 18 0.68 -3.57 -3.44
N TYR A 19 1.49 -4.63 -3.52
CA TYR A 19 1.91 -5.26 -4.78
C TYR A 19 0.69 -5.78 -5.56
N GLN A 20 -0.16 -6.58 -4.90
CA GLN A 20 -1.37 -7.15 -5.51
C GLN A 20 -2.35 -6.05 -5.95
N GLN A 21 -2.52 -5.01 -5.14
CA GLN A 21 -3.34 -3.85 -5.50
C GLN A 21 -2.80 -3.14 -6.74
N CYS A 22 -1.47 -2.96 -6.83
CA CYS A 22 -0.85 -2.34 -8.01
C CYS A 22 -0.96 -3.22 -9.25
N LEU A 23 -0.88 -4.56 -9.15
CA LEU A 23 -1.14 -5.45 -10.29
C LEU A 23 -2.55 -5.28 -10.83
N LYS A 24 -3.56 -5.24 -9.96
CA LYS A 24 -4.95 -5.01 -10.36
C LYS A 24 -5.15 -3.63 -10.98
N LEU A 25 -4.46 -2.61 -10.46
CA LEU A 25 -4.45 -1.30 -11.09
C LEU A 25 -3.84 -1.36 -12.49
N ILE A 26 -2.72 -2.06 -12.70
CA ILE A 26 -2.12 -2.24 -14.04
C ILE A 26 -3.10 -2.96 -14.97
N GLU A 27 -3.75 -4.03 -14.53
CA GLU A 27 -4.75 -4.77 -15.30
C GLU A 27 -5.87 -3.86 -15.81
N LYS A 28 -6.32 -2.94 -14.95
CA LYS A 28 -7.37 -1.98 -15.29
C LYS A 28 -6.87 -0.81 -16.13
N ILE A 29 -5.69 -0.30 -15.82
CA ILE A 29 -5.20 0.94 -16.44
C ILE A 29 -4.57 0.67 -17.81
N PHE A 30 -3.81 -0.42 -17.96
CA PHE A 30 -3.07 -0.74 -19.19
C PHE A 30 -3.91 -0.71 -20.47
N PRO A 31 -5.13 -1.26 -20.50
CA PRO A 31 -5.91 -1.33 -21.73
C PRO A 31 -6.55 0.01 -22.15
N LEU A 32 -6.47 1.03 -21.30
CA LEU A 32 -6.98 2.36 -21.59
C LEU A 32 -6.11 3.02 -22.67
N GLU A 33 -6.73 3.90 -23.47
CA GLU A 33 -6.04 4.51 -24.62
C GLU A 33 -4.77 5.27 -24.20
N GLY A 34 -3.63 4.86 -24.75
CA GLY A 34 -2.31 5.46 -24.51
C GLY A 34 -1.62 5.04 -23.21
N PHE A 35 -2.26 4.24 -22.36
CA PHE A 35 -1.67 3.81 -21.08
C PHE A 35 -0.65 2.67 -21.21
N ASP A 36 -0.68 1.93 -22.32
CA ASP A 36 0.37 0.97 -22.67
C ASP A 36 1.76 1.63 -22.73
N VAL A 37 1.87 2.78 -23.41
CA VAL A 37 3.13 3.54 -23.53
C VAL A 37 3.44 4.33 -22.25
N ILE A 38 2.44 4.69 -21.45
CA ILE A 38 2.66 5.39 -20.17
C ILE A 38 3.23 4.43 -19.12
N LEU A 39 2.67 3.22 -19.00
CA LEU A 39 3.10 2.22 -18.02
C LEU A 39 4.40 1.53 -18.47
N PHE A 40 4.56 1.30 -19.78
CA PHE A 40 5.71 0.62 -20.37
C PHE A 40 6.31 1.44 -21.53
N PRO A 41 6.98 2.57 -21.24
CA PRO A 41 7.49 3.48 -22.28
C PRO A 41 8.50 2.84 -23.24
N ASP A 42 9.24 1.84 -22.77
CA ASP A 42 10.25 1.12 -23.56
C ASP A 42 9.69 -0.15 -24.21
N GLY A 43 8.41 -0.49 -23.99
CA GLY A 43 7.80 -1.75 -24.42
C GLY A 43 8.31 -3.00 -23.68
N ASP A 44 9.11 -2.82 -22.62
CA ASP A 44 9.67 -3.91 -21.81
C ASP A 44 8.70 -4.34 -20.70
N TYR A 45 7.92 -5.38 -20.99
CA TYR A 45 6.95 -5.93 -20.04
C TYR A 45 7.58 -6.75 -18.90
N SER A 46 8.88 -7.06 -18.94
CA SER A 46 9.55 -7.78 -17.84
C SER A 46 9.55 -6.98 -16.53
N LYS A 47 9.40 -5.65 -16.62
CA LYS A 47 9.24 -4.73 -15.50
C LYS A 47 7.99 -4.97 -14.65
N ILE A 48 7.03 -5.80 -15.12
CA ILE A 48 5.83 -6.17 -14.36
C ILE A 48 6.16 -6.86 -13.02
N SER A 49 7.38 -7.36 -12.87
CA SER A 49 7.90 -7.87 -11.59
C SER A 49 7.91 -6.83 -10.47
N ASP A 50 7.91 -5.52 -10.78
CA ASP A 50 7.74 -4.42 -9.82
C ASP A 50 6.54 -3.51 -10.19
N PRO A 51 5.30 -3.98 -9.94
CA PRO A 51 4.08 -3.27 -10.29
C PRO A 51 3.88 -2.00 -9.44
N VAL A 52 4.41 -1.99 -8.22
CA VAL A 52 4.33 -0.82 -7.33
C VAL A 52 5.12 0.32 -7.95
N LYS A 53 6.35 0.07 -8.42
CA LYS A 53 7.14 1.08 -9.12
C LYS A 53 6.49 1.57 -10.40
N ILE A 54 5.89 0.70 -11.20
CA ILE A 54 5.19 1.09 -12.43
C ILE A 54 4.06 2.09 -12.14
N ILE A 55 3.17 1.78 -11.19
CA ILE A 55 2.07 2.68 -10.82
C ILE A 55 2.63 3.96 -10.18
N TRP A 56 3.68 3.87 -9.37
CA TRP A 56 4.27 5.04 -8.72
C TRP A 56 4.90 6.01 -9.72
N ASP A 57 5.69 5.50 -10.66
CA ASP A 57 6.30 6.31 -11.72
C ASP A 57 5.24 6.95 -12.61
N MET A 58 4.16 6.22 -12.94
CA MET A 58 2.99 6.76 -13.64
C MET A 58 2.35 7.92 -12.88
N CYS A 59 2.10 7.77 -11.58
CA CYS A 59 1.56 8.84 -10.73
C CYS A 59 2.49 10.07 -10.68
N ARG A 60 3.82 9.87 -10.65
CA ARG A 60 4.83 10.94 -10.66
C ARG A 60 4.86 11.74 -11.95
N LEU A 61 4.33 11.24 -13.06
CA LEU A 61 4.13 12.04 -14.27
C LEU A 61 3.03 13.09 -14.10
N GLY A 62 2.06 12.83 -13.22
CA GLY A 62 0.92 13.70 -12.91
C GLY A 62 -0.14 13.75 -14.01
N SER A 63 0.27 13.92 -15.27
CA SER A 63 -0.65 13.94 -16.42
C SER A 63 -1.55 12.70 -16.55
N PRO A 64 -1.10 11.47 -16.28
CA PRO A 64 -1.97 10.30 -16.42
C PRO A 64 -3.12 10.30 -15.41
N LEU A 65 -2.93 10.88 -14.22
CA LEU A 65 -4.00 11.04 -13.23
C LEU A 65 -5.16 11.88 -13.78
N CYS A 66 -4.82 12.98 -14.48
CA CYS A 66 -5.81 13.81 -15.16
C CYS A 66 -6.52 13.06 -16.29
N LEU A 67 -5.78 12.25 -17.06
CA LEU A 67 -6.36 11.43 -18.13
C LEU A 67 -7.34 10.40 -17.58
N LEU A 68 -6.99 9.69 -16.50
CA LEU A 68 -7.88 8.77 -15.81
C LEU A 68 -9.13 9.50 -15.32
N TYR A 69 -8.98 10.66 -14.67
CA TYR A 69 -10.12 11.45 -14.20
C TYR A 69 -11.05 11.86 -15.35
N ASN A 70 -10.51 12.25 -16.50
CA ASN A 70 -11.29 12.67 -17.66
C ASN A 70 -12.18 11.56 -18.25
N LEU A 71 -11.92 10.28 -17.94
CA LEU A 71 -12.81 9.17 -18.30
C LEU A 71 -14.19 9.26 -17.64
N LEU A 72 -14.32 9.99 -16.52
CA LEU A 72 -15.61 10.29 -15.88
C LEU A 72 -16.50 11.22 -16.71
N GLN A 73 -16.00 11.75 -17.83
CA GLN A 73 -16.68 12.73 -18.69
C GLN A 73 -17.19 13.94 -17.88
N PRO A 74 -16.33 14.62 -17.12
CA PRO A 74 -16.73 15.77 -16.32
C PRO A 74 -17.15 16.95 -17.20
N ALA A 75 -17.97 17.85 -16.67
CA ALA A 75 -18.41 19.05 -17.39
C ALA A 75 -17.22 19.93 -17.84
N LYS A 76 -16.13 19.92 -17.07
CA LYS A 76 -14.85 20.54 -17.43
C LYS A 76 -13.74 19.50 -17.32
N GLN A 77 -13.17 19.11 -18.45
CA GLN A 77 -12.02 18.21 -18.48
C GLN A 77 -10.77 18.89 -17.90
N LEU A 78 -9.93 18.10 -17.24
CA LEU A 78 -8.62 18.52 -16.78
C LEU A 78 -7.67 18.61 -17.98
N GLU A 79 -7.19 19.82 -18.25
CA GLU A 79 -6.29 20.08 -19.38
C GLU A 79 -4.87 19.58 -19.10
N VAL A 80 -4.39 18.67 -19.95
CA VAL A 80 -3.04 18.10 -19.89
C VAL A 80 -2.13 18.79 -20.90
N LYS A 81 -1.91 20.10 -20.72
CA LYS A 81 -0.99 20.89 -21.55
C LYS A 81 0.20 21.37 -20.73
N GLN A 82 1.41 21.10 -21.21
CA GLN A 82 2.61 21.72 -20.66
C GLN A 82 2.66 23.17 -21.17
N GLY A 83 2.47 24.15 -20.29
CA GLY A 83 2.55 25.57 -20.67
C GLY A 83 3.98 25.96 -21.11
N ASP A 84 4.07 26.93 -22.02
CA ASP A 84 5.28 27.25 -22.79
C ASP A 84 6.55 27.53 -21.96
N ASN A 85 6.41 27.96 -20.71
CA ASN A 85 7.53 28.30 -19.80
C ASN A 85 7.63 27.40 -18.54
N MET A 86 6.99 26.23 -18.54
CA MET A 86 6.91 25.36 -17.35
C MET A 86 7.81 24.12 -17.47
N THR A 87 8.69 23.92 -16.47
CA THR A 87 9.52 22.71 -16.37
C THR A 87 8.65 21.46 -16.18
N LYS A 88 9.13 20.29 -16.62
CA LYS A 88 8.42 19.01 -16.47
C LYS A 88 8.01 18.73 -15.01
N ALA A 89 8.90 19.01 -14.05
CA ALA A 89 8.61 18.84 -12.63
C ALA A 89 7.50 19.78 -12.11
N LYS A 90 7.48 21.04 -12.55
CA LYS A 90 6.40 21.98 -12.21
C LYS A 90 5.07 21.56 -12.85
N ALA A 91 5.13 21.08 -14.10
CA ALA A 91 3.96 20.59 -14.82
C ALA A 91 3.35 19.38 -14.11
N SER A 92 4.16 18.38 -13.76
CA SER A 92 3.72 17.19 -13.04
C SER A 92 3.03 17.55 -11.71
N LYS A 93 3.67 18.37 -10.86
CA LYS A 93 3.06 18.82 -9.59
C LYS A 93 1.73 19.55 -9.79
N ARG A 94 1.62 20.36 -10.85
CA ARG A 94 0.36 21.03 -11.22
C ARG A 94 -0.72 20.02 -11.61
N PHE A 95 -0.40 18.99 -12.39
CA PHE A 95 -1.37 17.97 -12.77
C PHE A 95 -1.85 17.16 -11.56
N VAL A 96 -0.93 16.78 -10.66
CA VAL A 96 -1.29 16.14 -9.39
C VAL A 96 -2.24 17.03 -8.56
N PHE A 97 -1.96 18.32 -8.46
CA PHE A 97 -2.84 19.28 -7.78
C PHE A 97 -4.24 19.34 -8.41
N LEU A 98 -4.31 19.47 -9.74
CA LEU A 98 -5.59 19.54 -10.47
C LEU A 98 -6.42 18.27 -10.26
N PHE A 99 -5.76 17.11 -10.28
CA PHE A 99 -6.38 15.83 -10.00
C PHE A 99 -6.97 15.77 -8.58
N ILE A 100 -6.17 16.10 -7.54
CA ILE A 100 -6.64 16.10 -6.15
C ILE A 100 -7.84 17.04 -5.98
N GLN A 101 -7.78 18.24 -6.58
CA GLN A 101 -8.88 19.20 -6.54
C GLN A 101 -10.16 18.65 -7.17
N ALA A 102 -10.04 17.94 -8.30
CA ALA A 102 -11.18 17.33 -8.99
C ALA A 102 -11.77 16.16 -8.18
N CYS A 103 -10.92 15.32 -7.57
CA CYS A 103 -11.36 14.27 -6.65
C CYS A 103 -12.12 14.84 -5.44
N ARG A 104 -11.66 15.95 -4.86
CA ARG A 104 -12.34 16.62 -3.76
C ARG A 104 -13.72 17.17 -4.18
N THR A 105 -13.79 17.83 -5.33
CA THR A 105 -14.98 18.58 -5.74
C THR A 105 -16.04 17.71 -6.41
N ASP A 106 -15.63 16.87 -7.35
CA ASP A 106 -16.55 16.11 -8.22
C ASP A 106 -16.81 14.70 -7.70
N LEU A 107 -15.82 14.08 -7.05
CA LEU A 107 -15.96 12.76 -6.43
C LEU A 107 -16.31 12.82 -4.94
N ARG A 108 -16.17 14.01 -4.31
CA ARG A 108 -16.46 14.24 -2.88
C ARG A 108 -15.72 13.27 -1.95
N ILE A 109 -14.48 12.92 -2.32
CA ILE A 109 -13.62 12.12 -1.44
C ILE A 109 -13.28 12.97 -0.19
N PRO A 110 -13.43 12.42 1.03
CA PRO A 110 -13.08 13.10 2.27
C PRO A 110 -11.62 13.57 2.32
N GLU A 111 -11.33 14.66 3.03
CA GLU A 111 -9.99 15.26 3.08
C GLU A 111 -8.95 14.36 3.74
N ASP A 112 -9.36 13.55 4.71
CA ASP A 112 -8.54 12.56 5.43
C ASP A 112 -8.18 11.33 4.57
N GLU A 113 -9.01 11.03 3.56
CA GLU A 113 -8.77 9.98 2.56
C GLU A 113 -7.98 10.46 1.34
N LEU A 114 -7.96 11.77 1.08
CA LEU A 114 -7.17 12.36 0.00
C LEU A 114 -5.67 12.36 0.32
N PHE A 115 -4.86 12.19 -0.72
CA PHE A 115 -3.41 12.36 -0.63
C PHE A 115 -3.00 13.80 -0.99
N ASN A 116 -1.85 14.23 -0.48
CA ASN A 116 -1.23 15.51 -0.80
C ASN A 116 -0.29 15.38 -2.00
N ILE A 117 0.04 16.50 -2.64
CA ILE A 117 0.99 16.52 -3.76
C ILE A 117 2.31 15.83 -3.37
N THR A 118 2.80 16.07 -2.16
CA THR A 118 4.06 15.48 -1.67
C THR A 118 4.06 13.96 -1.59
N ASP A 119 2.88 13.36 -1.41
CA ASP A 119 2.71 11.94 -1.13
C ASP A 119 3.06 11.09 -2.35
N VAL A 120 2.91 11.66 -3.54
CA VAL A 120 3.30 11.03 -4.82
C VAL A 120 4.83 11.04 -5.03
N PHE A 121 5.54 12.04 -4.48
CA PHE A 121 6.95 12.28 -4.79
C PHE A 121 7.93 11.87 -3.67
N LYS A 122 7.45 11.58 -2.47
CA LYS A 122 8.27 11.04 -1.38
C LYS A 122 8.42 9.52 -1.52
N GLU A 123 9.55 8.97 -1.11
CA GLU A 123 9.83 7.52 -1.13
C GLU A 123 9.26 6.81 0.12
N ASP A 124 7.95 6.93 0.33
CA ASP A 124 7.23 6.42 1.49
C ASP A 124 5.97 5.67 1.05
N THR A 125 5.94 4.37 1.34
CA THR A 125 4.85 3.49 0.92
C THR A 125 3.56 3.75 1.70
N ASN A 126 3.62 4.25 2.94
CA ASN A 126 2.42 4.63 3.69
C ASN A 126 1.67 5.76 2.97
N LEU A 127 2.41 6.73 2.44
CA LEU A 127 1.86 7.82 1.64
C LEU A 127 1.33 7.30 0.30
N PHE A 128 2.05 6.38 -0.33
CA PHE A 128 1.65 5.82 -1.62
C PHE A 128 0.39 4.95 -1.54
N VAL A 129 0.15 4.25 -0.43
CA VAL A 129 -1.11 3.53 -0.20
C VAL A 129 -2.32 4.49 -0.30
N LYS A 130 -2.22 5.73 0.20
CA LYS A 130 -3.28 6.73 0.02
C LYS A 130 -3.52 7.07 -1.46
N VAL A 131 -2.45 7.20 -2.24
CA VAL A 131 -2.53 7.44 -3.69
C VAL A 131 -3.24 6.29 -4.39
N VAL A 132 -2.86 5.04 -4.08
CA VAL A 132 -3.48 3.82 -4.61
C VAL A 132 -4.96 3.71 -4.23
N ASN A 133 -5.33 4.06 -2.99
CA ASN A 133 -6.72 4.08 -2.55
C ASN A 133 -7.58 5.05 -3.36
N VAL A 134 -7.09 6.27 -3.59
CA VAL A 134 -7.81 7.26 -4.43
C VAL A 134 -7.93 6.79 -5.88
N LEU A 135 -6.90 6.15 -6.44
CA LEU A 135 -6.99 5.54 -7.78
C LEU A 135 -8.04 4.43 -7.85
N ASN A 136 -8.10 3.57 -6.85
CA ASN A 136 -9.11 2.51 -6.75
C ASN A 136 -10.53 3.09 -6.68
N ILE A 137 -10.75 4.15 -5.88
CA ILE A 137 -12.03 4.86 -5.80
C ILE A 137 -12.41 5.43 -7.17
N LEU A 138 -11.46 6.07 -7.86
CA LEU A 138 -11.68 6.65 -9.18
C LEU A 138 -12.07 5.59 -10.22
N LEU A 139 -11.28 4.52 -10.36
CA LEU A 139 -11.54 3.47 -11.35
C LEU A 139 -12.86 2.76 -11.06
N LYS A 140 -13.14 2.48 -9.78
CA LYS A 140 -14.44 1.95 -9.38
C LYS A 140 -15.58 2.88 -9.77
N THR A 141 -15.42 4.19 -9.57
CA THR A 141 -16.44 5.18 -9.97
C THR A 141 -16.65 5.21 -11.49
N ILE A 142 -15.58 5.06 -12.28
CA ILE A 142 -15.65 4.97 -13.75
C ILE A 142 -16.42 3.69 -14.16
N GLU A 143 -16.14 2.56 -13.52
CA GLU A 143 -16.84 1.28 -13.73
C GLU A 143 -18.31 1.38 -13.36
N ASP A 144 -18.63 1.88 -12.16
CA ASP A 144 -20.00 1.98 -11.63
C ASP A 144 -20.88 2.91 -12.49
N ARG A 145 -20.28 3.93 -13.12
CA ARG A 145 -20.99 4.83 -14.06
C ARG A 145 -21.06 4.29 -15.49
N GLY A 146 -20.45 3.14 -15.77
CA GLY A 146 -20.44 2.51 -17.10
C GLY A 146 -19.58 3.25 -18.13
N TYR A 147 -18.64 4.08 -17.68
CA TYR A 147 -17.70 4.79 -18.56
C TYR A 147 -16.44 3.99 -18.87
N TYR A 148 -16.25 2.88 -18.18
CA TYR A 148 -15.13 1.99 -18.44
C TYR A 148 -15.26 1.36 -19.84
N PRO A 149 -14.19 1.32 -20.67
CA PRO A 149 -14.26 0.75 -22.02
C PRO A 149 -14.74 -0.71 -22.02
N LYS A 150 -15.71 -1.02 -22.88
CA LYS A 150 -16.29 -2.39 -22.97
C LYS A 150 -15.41 -3.39 -23.74
N ASN A 151 -14.60 -2.89 -24.68
CA ASN A 151 -13.74 -3.70 -25.55
C ASN A 151 -12.28 -3.47 -25.20
N ILE A 152 -11.86 -4.09 -24.10
CA ILE A 152 -10.53 -4.00 -23.52
C ILE A 152 -9.61 -4.94 -24.29
N LYS A 153 -8.44 -4.46 -24.72
CA LYS A 153 -7.41 -5.35 -25.30
C LYS A 153 -6.87 -6.25 -24.18
N PRO A 154 -6.67 -7.56 -24.43
CA PRO A 154 -6.03 -8.42 -23.45
C PRO A 154 -4.60 -7.95 -23.19
N LEU A 155 -4.09 -8.20 -21.98
CA LEU A 155 -2.70 -7.92 -21.65
C LEU A 155 -1.76 -8.75 -22.53
N PRO A 156 -0.66 -8.17 -23.04
CA PRO A 156 0.32 -8.90 -23.83
C PRO A 156 1.28 -9.74 -22.98
N PHE A 157 1.07 -9.78 -21.66
CA PHE A 157 1.87 -10.51 -20.68
C PHE A 157 0.94 -11.11 -19.61
N ASN A 158 1.45 -12.13 -18.92
CA ASN A 158 0.76 -12.69 -17.77
C ASN A 158 0.98 -11.79 -16.55
N ILE A 159 -0.09 -11.52 -15.80
CA ILE A 159 0.02 -10.94 -14.47
C ILE A 159 0.64 -12.03 -13.57
N PRO A 160 1.68 -11.72 -12.79
CA PRO A 160 2.15 -12.62 -11.76
C PRO A 160 1.02 -12.94 -10.78
N ASN A 161 0.37 -14.09 -10.94
CA ASN A 161 -0.62 -14.55 -9.98
C ASN A 161 0.11 -15.06 -8.76
N SER A 162 -0.10 -14.41 -7.62
CA SER A 162 0.35 -14.93 -6.33
C SER A 162 -0.33 -16.25 -5.92
N GLU A 163 -1.41 -16.63 -6.61
CA GLU A 163 -2.19 -17.84 -6.36
C GLU A 163 -1.75 -19.03 -7.22
N ASP A 164 -1.08 -18.78 -8.36
CA ASP A 164 -0.56 -19.83 -9.25
C ASP A 164 0.86 -20.27 -8.85
N ILE A 165 1.14 -20.31 -7.54
CA ILE A 165 2.16 -21.24 -7.05
C ILE A 165 1.51 -22.61 -7.22
N GLU A 166 1.71 -23.24 -8.39
CA GLU A 166 1.28 -24.63 -8.68
C GLU A 166 1.36 -25.43 -7.38
N SER A 167 0.24 -26.04 -6.96
CA SER A 167 0.12 -26.82 -5.73
C SER A 167 1.44 -27.53 -5.43
N PRO A 168 2.24 -27.03 -4.47
CA PRO A 168 3.68 -27.29 -4.52
C PRO A 168 3.93 -28.78 -4.31
N LYS A 169 4.41 -29.44 -5.38
CA LYS A 169 4.86 -30.84 -5.33
C LYS A 169 6.19 -30.98 -4.57
N ASP A 170 6.87 -29.85 -4.35
CA ASP A 170 8.19 -29.72 -3.74
C ASP A 170 8.11 -29.01 -2.38
N ASN A 171 8.87 -29.50 -1.39
CA ASN A 171 8.92 -28.95 -0.03
C ASN A 171 9.39 -27.49 -0.01
N ARG A 172 10.35 -27.14 -0.87
CA ARG A 172 10.84 -25.76 -1.00
C ARG A 172 9.70 -24.78 -1.33
N ALA A 173 8.88 -25.13 -2.31
CA ALA A 173 7.79 -24.25 -2.75
C ALA A 173 6.69 -24.09 -1.68
N LYS A 174 6.47 -25.10 -0.84
CA LYS A 174 5.60 -24.98 0.36
C LYS A 174 6.17 -23.98 1.36
N LEU A 175 7.45 -24.13 1.71
CA LEU A 175 8.12 -23.25 2.67
C LEU A 175 8.12 -21.79 2.20
N VAL A 176 8.37 -21.56 0.91
CA VAL A 176 8.32 -20.23 0.29
C VAL A 176 6.92 -19.64 0.31
N ALA A 177 5.89 -20.43 0.00
CA ALA A 177 4.51 -19.99 0.07
C ALA A 177 4.09 -19.66 1.52
N GLU A 178 4.49 -20.47 2.50
CA GLU A 178 4.28 -20.20 3.93
C GLU A 178 4.99 -18.93 4.39
N LEU A 179 6.25 -18.72 3.96
CA LEU A 179 7.00 -17.50 4.24
C LEU A 179 6.24 -16.27 3.72
N LEU A 180 5.85 -16.28 2.44
CA LEU A 180 5.13 -15.18 1.81
C LEU A 180 3.77 -14.91 2.47
N ASN A 181 2.98 -15.96 2.73
CA ASN A 181 1.66 -15.80 3.35
C ASN A 181 1.77 -15.28 4.79
N SER A 182 2.76 -15.75 5.55
CA SER A 182 3.02 -15.24 6.89
C SER A 182 3.53 -13.79 6.86
N GLU A 183 4.24 -13.38 5.80
CA GLU A 183 4.69 -12.01 5.63
C GLU A 183 3.56 -11.06 5.26
N ARG A 184 2.65 -11.46 4.36
CA ARG A 184 1.43 -10.73 4.04
C ARG A 184 0.57 -10.50 5.29
N SER A 185 0.36 -11.56 6.07
CA SER A 185 -0.41 -11.49 7.32
C SER A 185 0.26 -10.55 8.33
N TYR A 186 1.58 -10.57 8.43
CA TYR A 186 2.32 -9.67 9.31
C TYR A 186 2.22 -8.20 8.88
N VAL A 187 2.37 -7.89 7.58
CA VAL A 187 2.17 -6.52 7.07
C VAL A 187 0.75 -6.04 7.34
N GLN A 188 -0.27 -6.87 7.11
CA GLN A 188 -1.67 -6.53 7.42
C GLN A 188 -1.88 -6.24 8.91
N ASP A 189 -1.23 -7.01 9.78
CA ASP A 189 -1.29 -6.76 11.21
C ASP A 189 -0.67 -5.40 11.59
N LEU A 190 0.47 -5.05 10.97
CA LEU A 190 1.10 -3.74 11.16
C LEU A 190 0.24 -2.61 10.59
N GLU A 191 -0.42 -2.81 9.45
CA GLU A 191 -1.34 -1.83 8.87
C GLU A 191 -2.52 -1.55 9.79
N ARG A 192 -3.08 -2.59 10.40
CA ARG A 192 -4.15 -2.45 11.40
C ARG A 192 -3.66 -1.70 12.64
N LEU A 193 -2.46 -2.00 13.13
CA LEU A 193 -1.86 -1.30 14.27
C LEU A 193 -1.56 0.17 13.95
N HIS A 194 -1.10 0.46 12.73
CA HIS A 194 -0.84 1.84 12.28
C HIS A 194 -2.13 2.63 12.08
N ASN A 195 -3.20 2.00 11.58
CA ASN A 195 -4.51 2.63 11.53
C ASN A 195 -5.03 2.96 12.93
N TYR A 196 -4.81 2.05 13.90
CA TYR A 196 -5.12 2.31 15.30
C TYR A 196 -4.33 3.50 15.86
N GLN A 197 -3.03 3.62 15.54
CA GLN A 197 -2.21 4.78 15.91
C GLN A 197 -2.80 6.09 15.37
N ILE A 198 -3.15 6.15 14.08
CA ILE A 198 -3.73 7.36 13.46
C ILE A 198 -5.01 7.79 14.19
N GLU A 199 -5.91 6.84 14.44
CA GLU A 199 -7.19 7.10 15.10
C GLU A 199 -7.01 7.49 16.58
N ALA A 200 -6.00 6.92 17.25
CA ALA A 200 -5.63 7.29 18.59
C ALA A 200 -5.08 8.72 18.65
N GLU A 201 -4.16 9.09 17.76
CA GLU A 201 -3.61 10.47 17.67
C GLU A 201 -4.69 11.51 17.33
N ALA A 202 -5.69 11.14 16.53
CA ALA A 202 -6.75 12.05 16.14
C ALA A 202 -7.75 12.34 17.28
N LYS A 203 -7.95 11.40 18.21
CA LYS A 203 -9.07 11.43 19.16
C LYS A 203 -8.68 11.42 20.64
N ILE A 204 -7.55 10.80 21.00
CA ILE A 204 -7.27 10.40 22.39
C ILE A 204 -5.85 10.77 22.82
N LEU A 205 -4.84 10.39 22.05
CA LEU A 205 -3.43 10.48 22.44
C LEU A 205 -2.79 11.79 21.99
N SER A 206 -1.94 12.34 22.86
CA SER A 206 -0.99 13.37 22.43
C SER A 206 0.09 12.77 21.52
N LYS A 207 0.84 13.63 20.83
CA LYS A 207 1.98 13.16 20.01
C LYS A 207 3.05 12.45 20.85
N GLU A 208 3.31 12.91 22.07
CA GLU A 208 4.30 12.30 22.96
C GLU A 208 3.84 10.93 23.46
N ASP A 209 2.56 10.79 23.79
CA ASP A 209 1.95 9.53 24.20
C ASP A 209 1.92 8.52 23.05
N SER A 210 1.60 8.99 21.83
CA SER A 210 1.65 8.15 20.64
C SER A 210 3.06 7.62 20.38
N ILE A 211 4.09 8.48 20.47
CA ILE A 211 5.50 8.04 20.35
C ILE A 211 5.84 7.02 21.43
N THR A 212 5.35 7.22 22.66
CA THR A 212 5.57 6.27 23.77
C THR A 212 4.94 4.91 23.51
N LEU A 213 3.75 4.87 22.90
CA LEU A 213 3.01 3.64 22.64
C LEU A 213 3.46 2.92 21.35
N PHE A 214 3.76 3.66 20.28
CA PHE A 214 4.01 3.09 18.94
C PHE A 214 5.45 3.25 18.45
N ALA A 215 6.31 3.99 19.15
CA ALA A 215 7.69 4.24 18.75
C ALA A 215 7.80 4.74 17.28
N ASN A 216 8.55 4.03 16.46
CA ASN A 216 8.75 4.29 15.03
C ASN A 216 7.88 3.36 14.15
N LEU A 217 6.66 3.01 14.56
CA LEU A 217 5.77 2.10 13.83
C LEU A 217 5.60 2.46 12.35
N GLY A 218 5.48 3.74 12.01
CA GLY A 218 5.35 4.18 10.62
C GLY A 218 6.57 3.82 9.76
N GLU A 219 7.78 3.99 10.28
CA GLU A 219 9.03 3.61 9.60
C GLU A 219 9.16 2.09 9.50
N LEU A 220 8.81 1.37 10.58
CA LEU A 220 8.79 -0.09 10.59
C LEU A 220 7.83 -0.64 9.54
N LEU A 221 6.61 -0.12 9.48
CA LEU A 221 5.60 -0.53 8.50
C LEU A 221 6.04 -0.21 7.07
N ASP A 222 6.63 0.97 6.83
CA ASP A 222 7.17 1.33 5.52
C ASP A 222 8.25 0.35 5.05
N PHE A 223 9.24 0.08 5.92
CA PHE A 223 10.27 -0.91 5.65
C PHE A 223 9.66 -2.29 5.37
N GLN A 224 8.75 -2.74 6.22
CA GLN A 224 8.16 -4.06 6.14
C GLN A 224 7.31 -4.25 4.88
N ARG A 225 6.62 -3.19 4.43
CA ARG A 225 5.89 -3.19 3.15
C ARG A 225 6.85 -3.22 1.97
N LYS A 226 7.93 -2.43 2.00
CA LYS A 226 9.00 -2.50 0.98
C LYS A 226 9.60 -3.91 0.91
N PHE A 227 9.84 -4.55 2.06
CA PHE A 227 10.35 -5.91 2.12
C PHE A 227 9.38 -6.91 1.48
N LEU A 228 8.08 -6.83 1.80
CA LEU A 228 7.06 -7.67 1.18
C LEU A 228 6.96 -7.46 -0.34
N ILE A 229 7.02 -6.21 -0.82
CA ILE A 229 7.00 -5.91 -2.26
C ILE A 229 8.17 -6.58 -2.98
N HIS A 230 9.38 -6.49 -2.42
CA HIS A 230 10.54 -7.13 -3.02
C HIS A 230 10.46 -8.66 -2.92
N MET A 231 9.88 -9.20 -1.85
CA MET A 231 9.60 -10.64 -1.74
C MET A 231 8.63 -11.09 -2.83
N GLU A 232 7.52 -10.40 -3.02
CA GLU A 232 6.55 -10.71 -4.08
C GLU A 232 7.16 -10.57 -5.48
N SER A 233 8.03 -9.58 -5.68
CA SER A 233 8.82 -9.43 -6.91
C SER A 233 9.75 -10.62 -7.15
N VAL A 234 10.54 -11.03 -6.15
CA VAL A 234 11.44 -12.19 -6.25
C VAL A 234 10.65 -13.48 -6.48
N LEU A 235 9.45 -13.62 -5.91
CA LEU A 235 8.63 -14.81 -6.08
C LEU A 235 7.78 -14.80 -7.36
N SER A 236 7.72 -13.68 -8.07
CA SER A 236 7.04 -13.57 -9.36
C SER A 236 7.82 -14.23 -10.51
N VAL A 237 9.12 -14.48 -10.35
CA VAL A 237 9.97 -15.14 -11.35
C VAL A 237 10.04 -16.67 -11.13
N PRO A 238 10.48 -17.46 -12.13
CA PRO A 238 10.56 -18.91 -12.02
C PRO A 238 11.37 -19.38 -10.79
N THR A 239 10.96 -20.49 -10.16
CA THR A 239 11.56 -21.01 -8.91
C THR A 239 13.09 -21.14 -8.95
N GLN A 240 13.66 -21.47 -10.12
CA GLN A 240 15.10 -21.62 -10.32
C GLN A 240 15.89 -20.30 -10.25
N GLU A 241 15.20 -19.17 -10.39
CA GLU A 241 15.75 -17.80 -10.36
C GLU A 241 15.46 -17.10 -9.02
N GLN A 242 14.61 -17.67 -8.17
CA GLN A 242 14.28 -17.11 -6.86
C GLN A 242 15.52 -17.14 -5.96
N ARG A 243 15.97 -15.96 -5.51
CA ARG A 243 17.13 -15.79 -4.62
C ARG A 243 16.69 -15.08 -3.34
N ILE A 244 15.96 -15.80 -2.49
CA ILE A 244 15.40 -15.26 -1.26
C ILE A 244 16.51 -14.84 -0.28
N GLY A 245 17.61 -15.59 -0.18
CA GLY A 245 18.77 -15.18 0.62
C GLY A 245 19.32 -13.80 0.21
N ASN A 246 19.40 -13.52 -1.10
CA ASN A 246 19.86 -12.23 -1.61
C ASN A 246 18.91 -11.08 -1.25
N LEU A 247 17.60 -11.35 -1.14
CA LEU A 247 16.62 -10.35 -0.67
C LEU A 247 16.92 -9.92 0.77
N PHE A 248 17.20 -10.87 1.66
CA PHE A 248 17.55 -10.55 3.04
C PHE A 248 18.86 -9.76 3.12
N SER A 249 19.89 -10.19 2.38
CA SER A 249 21.18 -9.48 2.35
C SER A 249 21.06 -8.07 1.75
N SER A 250 20.27 -7.87 0.70
CA SER A 250 20.11 -6.54 0.07
C SER A 250 19.32 -5.57 0.94
N MET A 251 18.52 -6.06 1.88
CA MET A 251 17.69 -5.26 2.78
C MET A 251 18.19 -5.24 4.23
N GLU A 252 19.37 -5.81 4.51
CA GLU A 252 19.92 -5.97 5.87
C GLU A 252 19.96 -4.66 6.65
N GLU A 253 20.48 -3.59 6.06
CA GLU A 253 20.58 -2.27 6.72
C GLU A 253 19.21 -1.73 7.14
N GLY A 254 18.17 -2.01 6.36
CA GLY A 254 16.81 -1.55 6.64
C GLY A 254 16.18 -2.19 7.87
N PHE A 255 16.65 -3.37 8.31
CA PHE A 255 16.16 -4.01 9.55
C PHE A 255 16.55 -3.23 10.81
N SER A 256 17.44 -2.23 10.73
CA SER A 256 17.80 -1.35 11.86
C SER A 256 16.59 -0.66 12.52
N VAL A 257 15.49 -0.44 11.78
CA VAL A 257 14.24 0.12 12.33
C VAL A 257 13.65 -0.74 13.45
N TYR A 258 13.90 -2.05 13.47
CA TYR A 258 13.46 -2.95 14.54
C TYR A 258 14.18 -2.66 15.85
N GLN A 259 15.42 -2.16 15.84
CA GLN A 259 16.16 -1.85 17.06
C GLN A 259 15.43 -0.79 17.89
N ILE A 260 14.94 0.26 17.24
CA ILE A 260 14.21 1.36 17.87
C ILE A 260 12.88 0.85 18.43
N PHE A 261 12.12 0.11 17.61
CA PHE A 261 10.82 -0.41 18.00
C PHE A 261 10.92 -1.38 19.18
N CYS A 262 11.80 -2.38 19.09
CA CYS A 262 12.00 -3.39 20.12
C CYS A 262 12.51 -2.79 21.44
N ALA A 263 13.38 -1.78 21.38
CA ALA A 263 13.85 -1.08 22.58
C ALA A 263 12.73 -0.32 23.33
N ASN A 264 11.63 0.01 22.66
CA ASN A 264 10.47 0.66 23.26
C ASN A 264 9.43 -0.32 23.83
N GLN A 265 9.58 -1.63 23.61
CA GLN A 265 8.53 -2.61 23.88
C GLN A 265 7.99 -2.57 25.32
N ASP A 266 8.88 -2.52 26.32
CA ASP A 266 8.47 -2.50 27.73
C ASP A 266 7.69 -1.23 28.09
N LYS A 267 8.10 -0.09 27.51
CA LYS A 267 7.42 1.20 27.71
C LYS A 267 6.04 1.20 27.06
N ALA A 268 5.95 0.73 25.81
CA ALA A 268 4.69 0.59 25.08
C ALA A 268 3.71 -0.32 25.82
N ALA A 269 4.16 -1.50 26.26
CA ALA A 269 3.33 -2.46 26.99
C ALA A 269 2.81 -1.88 28.31
N LYS A 270 3.68 -1.20 29.07
CA LYS A 270 3.28 -0.53 30.31
C LYS A 270 2.28 0.60 30.05
N PHE A 271 2.55 1.45 29.05
CA PHE A 271 1.67 2.55 28.67
C PHE A 271 0.28 2.06 28.24
N ALA A 272 0.22 1.01 27.42
CA ALA A 272 -1.04 0.40 26.97
C ALA A 272 -1.88 -0.11 28.16
N LEU A 273 -1.23 -0.72 29.16
CA LEU A 273 -1.90 -1.22 30.36
C LEU A 273 -2.42 -0.07 31.24
N GLU A 274 -1.61 0.96 31.46
CA GLU A 274 -1.96 2.12 32.31
C GLU A 274 -3.06 2.98 31.68
N ASN A 275 -3.12 3.05 30.35
CA ASN A 275 -4.07 3.89 29.61
C ASN A 275 -5.19 3.07 28.93
N CYS A 276 -5.39 1.81 29.34
CA CYS A 276 -6.36 0.91 28.74
C CYS A 276 -7.78 1.52 28.70
N ASP A 277 -8.23 2.12 29.80
CA ASP A 277 -9.55 2.74 29.91
C ASP A 277 -9.74 3.92 28.94
N ALA A 278 -8.67 4.72 28.73
CA ALA A 278 -8.71 5.86 27.80
C ALA A 278 -8.81 5.40 26.34
N LEU A 279 -8.32 4.20 26.03
CA LEU A 279 -8.28 3.61 24.69
C LEU A 279 -9.54 2.81 24.31
N VAL A 280 -10.44 2.56 25.27
CA VAL A 280 -11.73 1.85 25.05
C VAL A 280 -12.55 2.41 23.88
N PRO A 281 -12.60 3.73 23.60
CA PRO A 281 -13.34 4.25 22.44
C PRO A 281 -12.86 3.74 21.08
N LEU A 282 -11.66 3.14 20.99
CA LEU A 282 -11.09 2.55 19.77
C LEU A 282 -11.28 1.02 19.65
N THR A 283 -12.09 0.42 20.52
CA THR A 283 -12.34 -1.04 20.55
C THR A 283 -12.88 -1.59 19.22
N ASN A 284 -13.54 -0.75 18.42
CA ASN A 284 -14.00 -1.12 17.08
C ASN A 284 -12.86 -1.40 16.08
N ILE A 285 -11.66 -0.87 16.34
CA ILE A 285 -10.46 -1.11 15.54
C ILE A 285 -9.63 -2.21 16.19
N MET A 286 -9.34 -2.06 17.48
CA MET A 286 -8.54 -3.00 18.25
C MET A 286 -8.90 -2.93 19.72
N GLU A 287 -9.13 -4.08 20.35
CA GLU A 287 -9.44 -4.15 21.78
C GLU A 287 -8.18 -3.82 22.62
N PRO A 288 -8.23 -2.80 23.50
CA PRO A 288 -7.03 -2.25 24.13
C PRO A 288 -6.40 -3.15 25.20
N LYS A 289 -7.15 -4.06 25.84
CA LYS A 289 -6.66 -4.84 26.99
C LYS A 289 -5.84 -6.06 26.59
N TYR A 290 -6.23 -6.76 25.54
CA TYR A 290 -5.61 -8.02 25.12
C TYR A 290 -5.15 -7.98 23.67
N GLU A 291 -5.93 -7.38 22.78
CA GLU A 291 -5.60 -7.37 21.36
C GLU A 291 -4.43 -6.41 21.08
N LEU A 292 -4.50 -5.16 21.54
CA LEU A 292 -3.41 -4.19 21.36
C LEU A 292 -2.04 -4.67 21.86
N PRO A 293 -1.89 -5.19 23.10
CA PRO A 293 -0.63 -5.78 23.54
C PRO A 293 -0.15 -6.95 22.66
N SER A 294 -1.07 -7.76 22.14
CA SER A 294 -0.74 -8.89 21.27
C SER A 294 -0.23 -8.45 19.90
N TYR A 295 -0.64 -7.27 19.42
CA TYR A 295 -0.13 -6.66 18.19
C TYR A 295 1.23 -5.98 18.41
N LEU A 296 1.40 -5.26 19.53
CA LEU A 296 2.66 -4.57 19.85
C LEU A 296 3.86 -5.52 19.93
N ILE A 297 3.67 -6.77 20.35
CA ILE A 297 4.77 -7.75 20.45
C ILE A 297 5.12 -8.43 19.10
N LYS A 298 4.28 -8.31 18.06
CA LYS A 298 4.48 -9.00 16.76
C LYS A 298 5.82 -8.65 16.10
N PRO A 299 6.30 -7.39 16.08
CA PRO A 299 7.60 -7.07 15.48
C PRO A 299 8.77 -7.80 16.14
N VAL A 300 8.78 -7.86 17.47
CA VAL A 300 9.79 -8.59 18.26
C VAL A 300 9.75 -10.08 17.91
N GLN A 301 8.54 -10.65 17.78
CA GLN A 301 8.39 -12.05 17.40
C GLN A 301 8.81 -12.32 15.95
N ARG A 302 8.53 -11.39 15.02
CA ARG A 302 8.85 -11.58 13.59
C ARG A 302 10.35 -11.55 13.36
N ILE A 303 11.06 -10.56 13.90
CA ILE A 303 12.51 -10.43 13.68
C ILE A 303 13.28 -11.65 14.19
N CYS A 304 12.84 -12.27 15.30
CA CYS A 304 13.43 -13.50 15.83
C CYS A 304 13.14 -14.74 14.97
N LYS A 305 12.11 -14.71 14.10
CA LYS A 305 11.76 -15.85 13.24
C LYS A 305 12.57 -15.89 11.95
N TYR A 306 13.05 -14.76 11.43
CA TYR A 306 13.78 -14.77 10.15
C TYR A 306 15.03 -15.68 10.16
N PRO A 307 15.90 -15.69 11.20
CA PRO A 307 17.02 -16.63 11.24
C PRO A 307 16.58 -18.10 11.25
N LEU A 308 15.46 -18.42 11.90
CA LEU A 308 14.92 -19.79 11.94
C LEU A 308 14.38 -20.22 10.57
N LEU A 309 13.77 -19.30 9.83
CA LEU A 309 13.24 -19.54 8.50
C LEU A 309 14.36 -19.69 7.45
N LEU A 310 15.48 -18.99 7.63
CA LEU A 310 16.65 -19.04 6.75
C LEU A 310 17.60 -20.21 7.06
N ASN A 311 17.68 -20.66 8.32
CA ASN A 311 18.55 -21.77 8.73
C ASN A 311 17.95 -23.15 8.43
N ASN A 312 16.66 -23.24 8.12
CA ASN A 312 16.11 -24.45 7.51
C ASN A 312 16.70 -24.51 6.09
N GLU A 313 17.64 -25.44 5.85
CA GLU A 313 18.51 -25.56 4.66
C GLU A 313 17.78 -25.71 3.28
N ASP A 314 16.48 -25.42 3.22
CA ASP A 314 15.60 -25.61 2.05
C ASP A 314 15.14 -24.29 1.38
N ILE A 315 15.55 -23.09 1.87
CA ILE A 315 15.26 -21.76 1.26
C ILE A 315 16.51 -21.08 0.69
#